data_AF-A0A7Y1TW10-F1
#
_entry.id   AF-A0A7Y1TW10-F1
#
_cell.length_a   1.000
_cell.length_b   1.000
_cell.length_c   1.000
_cell.angle_alpha   90.00
_cell.angle_beta   90.00
_cell.angle_gamma   90.00
#
_symmetry.space_group_name_H-M   'P 1'
#
loop_
_entity.id
_entity.type
_entity.pdbx_description
1 polymer ?
#
loop_
_entity_poly.entity_id
_entity_poly.type
_entity_poly.pdbx_seq_one_letter_code
_entity_poly.pdbx_strand_id
1 'polypeptide(L)'
;ATQFPQPGMFRHANTSFQLIDVPSVAAEHPIPFLADTLQHADGCLFVIDLAQPGCVERSQQAIEILAERRVHLIPEWPETGSLDREDDDVFAVLLPTLLVANKVDLLEEPEAELEILEDLLHVDYPTMAVSTETGEGLEHIGPWLFDHLGVVRVYTKVPGQEADMHNPFSMRRGDTIIDLARLIHKDVARDFTFARVWGKHSFDGQQAGRDHELADGDVVEVHTR
;
A
#
# COMPACT_ATOMS: atom_id res chain seq x y z
N ALA A 1 -8.81 8.04 22.70
CA ALA A 1 -7.85 6.99 22.27
C ALA A 1 -8.66 5.84 21.69
N THR A 2 -8.34 5.44 20.46
CA THR A 2 -8.96 4.31 19.76
C THR A 2 -8.69 3.01 20.53
N GLN A 3 -9.70 2.17 20.80
CA GLN A 3 -9.55 0.92 21.57
C GLN A 3 -9.54 -0.35 20.69
N PHE A 4 -9.93 -0.22 19.42
CA PHE A 4 -10.01 -1.32 18.44
C PHE A 4 -9.65 -0.78 17.06
N PRO A 5 -9.00 -1.57 16.18
CA PRO A 5 -8.71 -1.15 14.81
C PRO A 5 -9.98 -0.69 14.11
N GLN A 6 -10.00 0.56 13.64
CA GLN A 6 -11.11 1.10 12.86
C GLN A 6 -10.71 1.15 11.38
N PRO A 7 -11.42 0.43 10.49
CA PRO A 7 -11.17 0.52 9.07
C PRO A 7 -11.69 1.87 8.54
N GLY A 8 -10.78 2.67 8.01
CA GLY A 8 -11.07 3.83 7.17
C GLY A 8 -10.89 3.47 5.69
N MET A 9 -11.58 4.17 4.80
CA MET A 9 -11.36 4.04 3.35
C MET A 9 -10.75 5.34 2.84
N PHE A 10 -9.51 5.28 2.37
CA PHE A 10 -8.84 6.38 1.70
C PHE A 10 -8.98 6.20 0.19
N ARG A 11 -9.70 7.11 -0.46
CA ARG A 11 -9.92 7.05 -1.90
C ARG A 11 -8.81 7.80 -2.63
N HIS A 12 -8.20 7.14 -3.61
CA HIS A 12 -7.25 7.75 -4.52
C HIS A 12 -7.57 7.34 -5.95
N ALA A 13 -7.80 8.33 -6.81
CA ALA A 13 -8.32 8.13 -8.17
C ALA A 13 -9.58 7.23 -8.16
N ASN A 14 -9.59 6.16 -8.96
CA ASN A 14 -10.68 5.18 -9.05
C ASN A 14 -10.41 3.93 -8.19
N THR A 15 -9.55 4.04 -7.18
CA THR A 15 -9.18 2.96 -6.26
C THR A 15 -9.37 3.39 -4.81
N SER A 16 -9.38 2.44 -3.89
CA SER A 16 -9.50 2.73 -2.46
C SER A 16 -8.51 1.89 -1.67
N PHE A 17 -7.82 2.54 -0.75
CA PHE A 17 -6.98 1.90 0.26
C PHE A 17 -7.78 1.73 1.54
N GLN A 18 -7.64 0.57 2.17
CA GLN A 18 -8.14 0.36 3.52
C GLN A 18 -7.07 0.81 4.51
N LEU A 19 -7.39 1.79 5.34
CA LEU A 19 -6.54 2.22 6.44
C LEU A 19 -7.01 1.55 7.72
N ILE A 20 -6.10 0.96 8.47
CA ILE A 20 -6.40 0.36 9.77
C ILE A 20 -5.73 1.25 10.82
N ASP A 21 -6.53 2.03 11.56
CA ASP A 21 -6.01 2.83 12.68
C ASP A 21 -5.62 1.89 13.83
N VAL A 22 -4.31 1.76 14.07
CA VAL A 22 -3.80 0.98 15.19
C VAL A 22 -3.73 1.91 16.41
N PRO A 23 -4.30 1.53 17.57
CA PRO A 23 -4.11 2.30 18.79
C PRO A 23 -2.62 2.57 19.02
N SER A 24 -2.29 3.75 19.55
CA SER A 24 -0.91 4.09 19.91
C SER A 24 -0.24 2.91 20.60
N VAL A 25 0.90 2.51 20.05
CA VAL A 25 1.75 1.43 20.55
C VAL A 25 2.42 1.92 21.83
N ALA A 26 1.62 2.19 22.86
CA ALA A 26 2.07 2.45 24.21
C ALA A 26 2.12 1.11 24.96
N ALA A 27 3.21 0.88 25.69
CA ALA A 27 3.44 -0.35 26.45
C ALA A 27 2.28 -0.77 27.38
N GLU A 28 1.40 0.18 27.72
CA GLU A 28 0.35 0.04 28.72
C GLU A 28 -0.93 -0.67 28.22
N HIS A 29 -1.09 -0.87 26.89
CA HIS A 29 -2.26 -1.55 26.33
C HIS A 29 -1.85 -2.66 25.35
N PRO A 30 -1.64 -3.90 25.83
CA PRO A 30 -1.42 -5.03 24.94
C PRO A 30 -2.66 -5.20 24.07
N ILE A 31 -2.49 -5.10 22.74
CA ILE A 31 -3.50 -5.47 21.75
C ILE A 31 -3.17 -6.91 21.35
N PRO A 32 -3.88 -7.93 21.87
CA PRO A 32 -3.57 -9.34 21.58
C PRO A 32 -3.61 -9.68 20.09
N PHE A 33 -4.32 -8.87 19.29
CA PHE A 33 -4.59 -9.08 17.88
C PHE A 33 -3.69 -8.26 16.94
N LEU A 34 -2.66 -7.57 17.45
CA LEU A 34 -1.86 -6.66 16.63
C LEU A 34 -1.14 -7.38 15.50
N ALA A 35 -0.43 -8.48 15.79
CA ALA A 35 0.25 -9.26 14.77
C ALA A 35 -0.73 -9.87 13.76
N ASP A 36 -1.86 -10.42 14.23
CA ASP A 36 -2.89 -11.01 13.36
C ASP A 36 -3.56 -9.98 12.44
N THR A 37 -3.66 -8.73 12.87
CA THR A 37 -4.21 -7.63 12.05
C THR A 37 -3.18 -7.15 11.04
N LEU A 38 -1.92 -7.01 11.48
CA LEU A 38 -0.83 -6.48 10.66
C LEU A 38 -0.27 -7.49 9.66
N GLN A 39 -0.43 -8.81 9.86
CA GLN A 39 0.05 -9.83 8.91
C GLN A 39 -0.57 -9.71 7.51
N HIS A 40 -1.72 -9.02 7.40
CA HIS A 40 -2.43 -8.79 6.15
C HIS A 40 -2.27 -7.36 5.64
N ALA A 41 -1.54 -6.51 6.36
CA ALA A 41 -1.26 -5.15 5.91
C ALA A 41 -0.17 -5.19 4.82
N ASP A 42 -0.40 -4.46 3.74
CA ASP A 42 0.57 -4.36 2.65
C ASP A 42 1.66 -3.29 2.91
N GLY A 43 1.46 -2.44 3.93
CA GLY A 43 2.40 -1.39 4.31
C GLY A 43 1.96 -0.64 5.56
N CYS A 44 2.86 0.19 6.10
CA CYS A 44 2.68 0.97 7.32
C CYS A 44 2.91 2.46 7.05
N LEU A 45 1.99 3.30 7.54
CA LEU A 45 2.22 4.74 7.67
C LEU A 45 2.67 5.01 9.10
N PHE A 46 3.97 5.23 9.31
CA PHE A 46 4.51 5.51 10.63
C PHE A 46 4.46 7.01 10.89
N VAL A 47 3.41 7.46 11.59
CA VAL A 47 3.13 8.88 11.79
C VAL A 47 3.84 9.41 13.04
N ILE A 48 4.67 10.44 12.88
CA ILE A 48 5.37 11.12 13.96
C ILE A 48 4.87 12.57 14.04
N ASP A 49 4.69 13.07 15.26
CA ASP A 49 4.49 14.50 15.51
C ASP A 49 5.86 15.18 15.62
N LEU A 50 6.29 15.87 14.56
CA LEU A 50 7.63 16.46 14.49
C LEU A 50 7.80 17.65 15.45
N ALA A 51 6.70 18.32 15.79
CA ALA A 51 6.70 19.44 16.74
C ALA A 51 6.70 19.00 18.21
N GLN A 52 6.59 17.70 18.49
CA GLN A 52 6.55 17.17 19.84
C GLN A 52 7.95 16.97 20.43
N PRO A 53 8.24 17.55 21.62
CA PRO A 53 9.48 17.24 22.31
C PRO A 53 9.60 15.75 22.64
N GLY A 54 10.75 15.17 22.31
CA GLY A 54 11.04 13.75 22.51
C GLY A 54 10.37 12.82 21.48
N CYS A 55 10.08 13.32 20.28
CA CYS A 55 9.53 12.54 19.18
C CYS A 55 10.46 11.37 18.77
N VAL A 56 11.79 11.58 18.82
CA VAL A 56 12.81 10.56 18.53
C VAL A 56 12.69 9.38 19.49
N GLU A 57 12.77 9.62 20.80
CA GLU A 57 12.77 8.56 21.81
C GLU A 57 11.46 7.77 21.80
N ARG A 58 10.33 8.45 21.58
CA ARG A 58 9.02 7.78 21.45
C ARG A 58 8.95 6.90 20.21
N SER A 59 9.53 7.34 19.11
CA SER A 59 9.54 6.60 17.85
C SER A 59 10.43 5.37 17.96
N GLN A 60 11.62 5.50 18.56
CA GLN A 60 12.49 4.37 18.89
C GLN A 60 11.77 3.36 19.78
N GLN A 61 11.11 3.83 20.85
CA GLN A 61 10.35 2.97 21.75
C GLN A 61 9.20 2.25 21.03
N ALA A 62 8.50 2.92 20.10
CA ALA A 62 7.44 2.28 19.31
C ALA A 62 8.00 1.19 18.39
N ILE A 63 9.13 1.45 17.72
CA ILE A 63 9.82 0.47 16.88
C ILE A 63 10.26 -0.75 17.71
N GLU A 64 10.82 -0.53 18.90
CA GLU A 64 11.21 -1.61 19.83
C GLU A 64 10.02 -2.47 20.24
N ILE A 65 8.89 -1.85 20.63
CA ILE A 65 7.68 -2.58 21.01
C ILE A 65 7.11 -3.41 19.85
N LEU A 66 7.21 -2.90 18.61
CA LEU A 66 6.80 -3.66 17.41
C LEU A 66 7.75 -4.85 17.17
N ALA A 67 9.07 -4.63 17.29
CA ALA A 67 10.07 -5.68 17.14
C ALA A 67 9.93 -6.79 18.19
N GLU A 68 9.64 -6.45 19.45
CA GLU A 68 9.32 -7.43 20.51
C GLU A 68 8.13 -8.34 20.15
N ARG A 69 7.25 -7.87 19.26
CA ARG A 69 6.06 -8.59 18.76
C ARG A 69 6.29 -9.21 17.38
N ARG A 70 7.54 -9.27 16.90
CA ARG A 70 7.94 -9.78 15.59
C ARG A 70 7.32 -8.99 14.43
N VAL A 71 7.03 -7.70 14.63
CA VAL A 71 6.63 -6.78 13.58
C VAL A 71 7.82 -5.88 13.30
N HIS A 72 8.41 -6.01 12.12
CA HIS A 72 9.56 -5.23 11.70
C HIS A 72 9.12 -4.24 10.63
N LEU A 73 9.34 -2.96 10.90
CA LEU A 73 9.19 -1.89 9.92
C LEU A 73 10.43 -1.89 9.04
N ILE A 74 10.23 -1.91 7.73
CA ILE A 74 11.32 -1.95 6.75
C ILE A 74 11.22 -0.79 5.76
N PRO A 75 12.33 -0.27 5.23
CA PRO A 75 12.32 0.81 4.25
C PRO A 75 11.94 0.33 2.84
N GLU A 76 12.11 -0.95 2.53
CA GLU A 76 11.87 -1.48 1.19
C GLU A 76 10.39 -1.72 0.91
N TRP A 77 9.93 -1.21 -0.24
CA TRP A 77 8.60 -1.47 -0.78
C TRP A 77 8.72 -2.39 -2.00
N PRO A 78 8.25 -3.65 -1.91
CA PRO A 78 8.43 -4.62 -2.98
C PRO A 78 7.55 -4.27 -4.18
N GLU A 79 8.15 -4.18 -5.37
CA GLU A 79 7.39 -3.86 -6.59
C GLU A 79 6.39 -4.95 -7.02
N THR A 80 6.66 -6.19 -6.64
CA THR A 80 5.81 -7.38 -6.79
C THR A 80 5.62 -7.92 -5.38
N GLY A 81 4.37 -8.04 -4.91
CA GLY A 81 3.99 -8.07 -3.49
C GLY A 81 4.51 -9.21 -2.58
N SER A 82 5.62 -9.86 -2.92
CA SER A 82 6.38 -10.75 -2.04
C SER A 82 7.74 -10.12 -1.71
N LEU A 83 7.95 -9.80 -0.43
CA LEU A 83 9.30 -9.66 0.11
C LEU A 83 9.93 -11.05 0.14
N ASP A 84 11.08 -11.20 -0.49
CA ASP A 84 11.89 -12.41 -0.34
C ASP A 84 12.30 -12.50 1.14
N ARG A 85 11.66 -13.42 1.88
CA ARG A 85 11.97 -13.69 3.28
C ARG A 85 13.31 -14.41 3.35
N GLU A 86 14.40 -13.66 3.35
CA GLU A 86 15.74 -14.21 3.60
C GLU A 86 15.97 -14.49 5.10
N ASP A 87 15.11 -13.99 6.00
CA ASP A 87 15.25 -14.11 7.46
C ASP A 87 14.78 -15.45 8.06
N ASP A 88 15.46 -15.85 9.15
CA ASP A 88 15.27 -17.09 9.93
C ASP A 88 13.91 -17.20 10.65
N ASP A 89 13.13 -16.12 10.80
CA ASP A 89 11.82 -16.12 11.47
C ASP A 89 10.66 -16.02 10.47
N VAL A 90 10.13 -17.18 10.08
CA VAL A 90 8.97 -17.33 9.19
C VAL A 90 7.70 -16.64 9.74
N PHE A 91 7.65 -16.37 11.05
CA PHE A 91 6.51 -15.73 11.69
C PHE A 91 6.68 -14.21 11.86
N ALA A 92 7.82 -13.65 11.44
CA ALA A 92 8.01 -12.21 11.42
C ALA A 92 7.12 -11.56 10.36
N VAL A 93 6.46 -10.47 10.76
CA VAL A 93 5.71 -9.59 9.86
C VAL A 93 6.65 -8.47 9.45
N LEU A 94 7.01 -8.43 8.16
CA LEU A 94 7.78 -7.34 7.56
C LEU A 94 6.79 -6.35 6.94
N LEU A 95 6.83 -5.09 7.37
CA LEU A 95 5.95 -4.04 6.86
C LEU A 95 6.76 -2.96 6.15
N PRO A 96 6.64 -2.84 4.82
CA PRO A 96 7.09 -1.68 4.08
C PRO A 96 6.54 -0.42 4.74
N THR A 97 7.41 0.51 5.11
CA THR A 97 7.05 1.65 5.95
C THR A 97 7.32 2.97 5.24
N LEU A 98 6.35 3.89 5.33
CA LEU A 98 6.47 5.29 4.94
C LEU A 98 6.40 6.10 6.23
N LEU A 99 7.46 6.85 6.52
CA LEU A 99 7.50 7.77 7.63
C LEU A 99 6.73 9.04 7.27
N VAL A 100 5.76 9.40 8.11
CA VAL A 100 4.91 10.58 7.91
C VAL A 100 5.18 11.55 9.05
N ALA A 101 6.07 12.51 8.81
CA ALA A 101 6.42 13.56 9.75
C ALA A 101 5.35 14.66 9.70
N ASN A 102 4.41 14.59 10.63
CA ASN A 102 3.26 15.48 10.72
C ASN A 102 3.58 16.74 11.55
N LYS A 103 2.72 17.76 11.37
CA LYS A 103 2.72 19.06 12.07
C LYS A 103 3.85 20.00 11.68
N VAL A 104 4.28 19.94 10.42
CA VAL A 104 5.30 20.85 9.88
C VAL A 104 4.87 22.32 9.91
N ASP A 105 3.56 22.58 9.98
CA ASP A 105 2.98 23.92 10.15
C ASP A 105 3.36 24.60 11.49
N LEU A 106 3.84 23.84 12.47
CA LEU A 106 4.27 24.36 13.77
C LEU A 106 5.78 24.62 13.83
N LEU A 107 6.53 24.32 12.78
CA LEU A 107 7.98 24.41 12.72
C LEU A 107 8.42 25.60 11.87
N GLU A 108 9.52 26.26 12.27
CA GLU A 108 10.12 27.34 11.47
C GLU A 108 10.96 26.78 10.33
N GLU A 109 11.68 25.67 10.56
CA GLU A 109 12.57 25.00 9.60
C GLU A 109 12.28 23.48 9.58
N PRO A 110 11.15 23.04 8.99
CA PRO A 110 10.72 21.64 9.04
C PRO A 110 11.71 20.68 8.38
N GLU A 111 12.43 21.10 7.33
CA GLU A 111 13.44 20.28 6.67
C GLU A 111 14.62 19.96 7.59
N ALA A 112 15.09 20.93 8.39
CA ALA A 112 16.21 20.73 9.31
C ALA A 112 15.82 19.80 10.47
N GLU A 113 14.61 19.95 11.01
CA GLU A 113 14.08 19.06 12.04
C GLU A 113 13.90 17.63 11.52
N LEU A 114 13.51 17.48 10.25
CA LEU A 114 13.38 16.19 9.60
C LEU A 114 14.74 15.49 9.42
N GLU A 115 15.76 16.21 8.96
CA GLU A 115 17.14 15.68 8.85
C GLU A 115 17.66 15.19 10.22
N ILE A 116 17.43 15.97 11.28
CA ILE A 116 17.79 15.58 12.64
C ILE A 116 17.04 14.31 13.08
N LEU A 117 15.74 14.22 12.78
CA LEU A 117 14.93 13.05 13.11
C LEU A 117 15.49 11.80 12.41
N GLU A 118 15.75 11.86 11.11
CA GLU A 118 16.28 10.74 10.32
C GLU A 118 17.65 10.29 10.85
N ASP A 119 18.56 11.24 11.10
CA ASP A 119 19.89 10.97 11.66
C ASP A 119 19.82 10.28 13.03
N LEU A 120 18.90 10.71 13.90
CA LEU A 120 18.78 10.19 15.26
C LEU A 120 17.99 8.88 15.35
N LEU A 121 17.02 8.66 14.47
CA LEU A 121 16.27 7.41 14.43
C LEU A 121 17.11 6.27 13.87
N HIS A 122 18.13 6.56 13.06
CA HIS A 122 18.94 5.56 12.37
C HIS A 122 18.09 4.62 11.51
N VAL A 123 17.06 5.17 10.84
CA VAL A 123 16.17 4.45 9.94
C VAL A 123 16.18 5.12 8.57
N ASP A 124 16.20 4.30 7.53
CA ASP A 124 16.24 4.76 6.13
C ASP A 124 14.86 4.69 5.46
N TYR A 125 13.79 4.89 6.24
CA TYR A 125 12.43 4.85 5.68
C TYR A 125 12.25 5.97 4.66
N PRO A 126 11.52 5.74 3.56
CA PRO A 126 10.94 6.83 2.79
C PRO A 126 10.17 7.77 3.73
N THR A 127 10.35 9.08 3.58
CA THR A 127 9.76 10.08 4.49
C THR A 127 8.97 11.12 3.75
N MET A 128 7.85 11.57 4.34
CA MET A 128 7.09 12.73 3.91
C MET A 128 6.81 13.68 5.07
N ALA A 129 7.18 14.92 4.88
CA ALA A 129 6.76 16.07 5.68
C ALA A 129 5.31 16.44 5.33
N VAL A 130 4.42 16.50 6.33
CA VAL A 130 3.00 16.82 6.13
C VAL A 130 2.44 17.70 7.23
N SER A 131 1.33 18.37 6.94
CA SER A 131 0.47 19.01 7.94
C SER A 131 -0.97 18.54 7.78
N THR A 132 -1.49 17.88 8.81
CA THR A 132 -2.92 17.57 8.87
C THR A 132 -3.82 18.78 9.11
N GLU A 133 -3.26 19.91 9.56
CA GLU A 133 -4.00 21.17 9.79
C GLU A 133 -4.15 21.97 8.49
N THR A 134 -3.06 22.17 7.75
CA THR A 134 -3.07 22.95 6.49
C THR A 134 -3.40 22.09 5.27
N GLY A 135 -3.20 20.78 5.37
CA GLY A 135 -3.31 19.83 4.27
C GLY A 135 -2.03 19.66 3.45
N GLU A 136 -0.97 20.38 3.77
CA GLU A 136 0.32 20.31 3.07
C GLU A 136 0.90 18.89 3.07
N GLY A 137 1.35 18.44 1.90
CA GLY A 137 2.01 17.14 1.70
C GLY A 137 1.07 15.93 1.68
N LEU A 138 -0.15 16.05 2.19
CA LEU A 138 -1.11 14.94 2.23
C LEU A 138 -1.53 14.46 0.83
N GLU A 139 -1.52 15.35 -0.16
CA GLU A 139 -1.82 15.04 -1.55
C GLU A 139 -0.83 14.06 -2.18
N HIS A 140 0.39 13.94 -1.62
CA HIS A 140 1.43 13.06 -2.13
C HIS A 140 1.34 11.63 -1.60
N ILE A 141 0.67 11.41 -0.46
CA ILE A 141 0.52 10.08 0.14
C ILE A 141 -0.19 9.12 -0.81
N GLY A 142 -1.30 9.55 -1.43
CA GLY A 142 -2.08 8.67 -2.30
C GLY A 142 -1.36 8.22 -3.57
N PRO A 143 -0.78 9.13 -4.38
CA PRO A 143 0.04 8.75 -5.53
C PRO A 143 1.21 7.85 -5.14
N TRP A 144 1.87 8.14 -4.02
CA TRP A 144 3.02 7.38 -3.56
C TRP A 144 2.63 5.96 -3.16
N LEU A 145 1.56 5.81 -2.35
CA LEU A 145 1.02 4.50 -1.97
C LEU A 145 0.58 3.71 -3.20
N PHE A 146 -0.08 4.36 -4.17
CA PHE A 146 -0.50 3.70 -5.41
C PHE A 146 0.67 3.08 -6.17
N ASP A 147 1.78 3.81 -6.29
CA ASP A 147 2.97 3.35 -7.00
C ASP A 147 3.76 2.28 -6.23
N HIS A 148 4.03 2.53 -4.94
CA HIS A 148 4.89 1.68 -4.10
C HIS A 148 4.19 0.39 -3.65
N LEU A 149 2.85 0.40 -3.54
CA LEU A 149 2.09 -0.83 -3.37
C LEU A 149 1.84 -1.56 -4.70
N GLY A 150 2.39 -1.05 -5.80
CA GLY A 150 2.26 -1.65 -7.13
C GLY A 150 0.80 -1.80 -7.57
N VAL A 151 -0.06 -0.83 -7.27
CA VAL A 151 -1.48 -0.90 -7.65
C VAL A 151 -1.62 -0.74 -9.16
N VAL A 152 -2.37 -1.65 -9.77
CA VAL A 152 -2.66 -1.66 -11.21
C VAL A 152 -4.18 -1.62 -11.40
N ARG A 153 -4.67 -0.64 -12.15
CA ARG A 153 -6.09 -0.55 -12.50
C ARG A 153 -6.32 -1.22 -13.85
N VAL A 154 -7.18 -2.22 -13.87
CA VAL A 154 -7.58 -2.91 -15.10
C VAL A 154 -9.06 -2.71 -15.34
N TYR A 155 -9.40 -2.23 -16.52
CA TYR A 155 -10.77 -2.00 -16.94
C TYR A 155 -11.25 -3.20 -17.76
N THR A 156 -12.52 -3.56 -17.63
CA THR A 156 -13.09 -4.68 -18.40
C THR A 156 -14.12 -4.19 -19.39
N LYS A 157 -14.26 -4.92 -20.50
CA LYS A 157 -15.34 -4.70 -21.44
C LYS A 157 -15.95 -6.01 -21.94
N VAL A 158 -17.22 -5.94 -22.31
CA VAL A 158 -17.96 -7.04 -22.94
C VAL A 158 -17.76 -6.96 -24.45
N PRO A 159 -17.67 -8.09 -25.18
CA PRO A 159 -17.58 -8.09 -26.64
C PRO A 159 -18.68 -7.23 -27.29
N GLY A 160 -18.25 -6.26 -28.09
CA GLY A 160 -19.15 -5.33 -28.79
C GLY A 160 -19.69 -4.17 -27.94
N GLN A 161 -19.23 -4.02 -26.70
CA GLN A 161 -19.58 -2.89 -25.83
C GLN A 161 -18.35 -2.01 -25.54
N GLU A 162 -18.63 -0.78 -25.10
CA GLU A 162 -17.60 0.11 -24.56
C GLU A 162 -17.09 -0.41 -23.21
N ALA A 163 -15.87 -0.03 -22.86
CA ALA A 163 -15.27 -0.39 -21.59
C ALA A 163 -15.91 0.42 -20.44
N ASP A 164 -16.10 -0.21 -19.29
CA ASP A 164 -16.43 0.51 -18.07
C ASP A 164 -15.15 1.17 -17.55
N MET A 165 -15.05 2.49 -17.73
CA MET A 165 -13.90 3.30 -17.28
C MET A 165 -14.08 3.88 -15.86
N HIS A 166 -15.16 3.53 -15.17
CA HIS A 166 -15.48 4.04 -13.83
C HIS A 166 -15.18 3.03 -12.72
N ASN A 167 -15.34 1.74 -13.00
CA ASN A 167 -15.15 0.67 -12.03
C ASN A 167 -14.00 -0.28 -12.45
N PRO A 168 -12.74 0.13 -12.29
CA PRO A 168 -11.62 -0.77 -12.56
C PRO A 168 -11.54 -1.87 -11.51
N PHE A 169 -10.99 -3.01 -11.91
CA PHE A 169 -10.42 -3.98 -10.99
C PHE A 169 -9.11 -3.43 -10.44
N SER A 170 -8.97 -3.44 -9.12
CA SER A 170 -7.72 -3.09 -8.44
C SER A 170 -6.89 -4.36 -8.30
N MET A 171 -5.77 -4.40 -9.01
CA MET A 171 -4.83 -5.52 -9.11
C MET A 171 -3.45 -5.08 -8.63
N ARG A 172 -2.50 -6.01 -8.56
CA ARG A 172 -1.09 -5.75 -8.28
C ARG A 172 -0.25 -5.87 -9.54
N ARG A 173 0.87 -5.15 -9.58
CA ARG A 173 1.90 -5.29 -10.61
C ARG A 173 2.40 -6.75 -10.61
N GLY A 174 2.48 -7.34 -11.80
CA GLY A 174 2.78 -8.77 -12.00
C GLY A 174 1.54 -9.67 -12.04
N ASP A 175 0.35 -9.17 -11.68
CA ASP A 175 -0.88 -9.94 -11.88
C ASP A 175 -1.17 -10.14 -13.37
N THR A 176 -1.76 -11.29 -13.68
CA THR A 176 -2.00 -11.72 -15.06
C THR A 176 -3.48 -11.70 -15.45
N ILE A 177 -3.76 -11.94 -16.73
CA ILE A 177 -5.13 -12.09 -17.23
C ILE A 177 -5.92 -13.17 -16.47
N ILE A 178 -5.29 -14.27 -16.06
CA ILE A 178 -6.01 -15.29 -15.29
C ILE A 178 -6.38 -14.82 -13.89
N ASP A 179 -5.58 -13.94 -13.28
CA ASP A 179 -5.89 -13.35 -11.99
C ASP A 179 -7.07 -12.38 -12.10
N LEU A 180 -7.11 -11.58 -13.17
CA LEU A 180 -8.28 -10.75 -13.50
C LEU A 180 -9.53 -11.62 -13.68
N ALA A 181 -9.42 -12.71 -14.45
CA ALA A 181 -10.55 -13.61 -14.68
C ALA A 181 -11.11 -14.19 -13.37
N ARG A 182 -10.24 -14.49 -12.38
CA ARG A 182 -10.66 -14.94 -11.04
C ARG A 182 -11.38 -13.86 -10.25
N LEU A 183 -10.93 -12.60 -10.35
CA LEU A 183 -11.59 -11.46 -9.73
C LEU A 183 -12.98 -11.19 -10.31
N ILE A 184 -13.16 -11.40 -11.62
CA ILE A 184 -14.47 -11.33 -12.27
C ILE A 184 -15.38 -12.45 -11.74
N HIS A 185 -14.98 -13.72 -11.93
CA HIS A 185 -15.65 -14.88 -11.37
C HIS A 185 -14.82 -16.16 -11.56
N LYS A 186 -14.88 -17.08 -10.60
CA LYS A 186 -14.19 -18.39 -10.69
C LYS A 186 -14.49 -19.19 -11.97
N ASP A 187 -15.70 -19.10 -12.50
CA ASP A 187 -16.08 -19.81 -13.74
C ASP A 187 -15.49 -19.14 -14.98
N VAL A 188 -15.34 -17.81 -14.99
CA VAL A 188 -14.67 -17.07 -16.08
C VAL A 188 -13.21 -17.50 -16.19
N ALA A 189 -12.52 -17.66 -15.06
CA ALA A 189 -11.17 -18.21 -15.03
C ALA A 189 -11.10 -19.67 -15.49
N ARG A 190 -12.06 -20.51 -15.07
CA ARG A 190 -12.11 -21.94 -15.45
C ARG A 190 -12.31 -22.12 -16.95
N ASP A 191 -13.22 -21.35 -17.54
CA ASP A 191 -13.67 -21.51 -18.91
C ASP A 191 -12.92 -20.55 -19.87
N PHE A 192 -11.87 -19.88 -19.38
CA PHE A 192 -11.02 -18.96 -20.14
C PHE A 192 -10.44 -19.61 -21.39
N THR A 193 -10.53 -18.90 -22.52
CA THR A 193 -9.93 -19.31 -23.79
C THR A 193 -8.81 -18.35 -24.21
N PHE A 194 -9.12 -17.06 -24.30
CA PHE A 194 -8.15 -15.99 -24.59
C PHE A 194 -8.71 -14.65 -24.11
N ALA A 195 -7.90 -13.61 -24.13
CA ALA A 195 -8.36 -12.25 -23.94
C ALA A 195 -7.86 -11.34 -25.06
N ARG A 196 -8.52 -10.20 -25.22
CA ARG A 196 -8.00 -9.07 -25.98
C ARG A 196 -7.66 -7.94 -25.04
N VAL A 197 -6.49 -7.34 -25.25
CA VAL A 197 -5.98 -6.26 -24.40
C VAL A 197 -5.82 -4.99 -25.23
N TRP A 198 -6.20 -3.85 -24.65
CA TRP A 198 -5.91 -2.51 -25.16
C TRP A 198 -5.17 -1.76 -24.07
N GLY A 199 -4.00 -1.22 -24.36
CA GLY A 199 -3.12 -0.64 -23.35
C GLY A 199 -1.99 0.15 -23.98
N LYS A 200 -1.28 0.95 -23.17
CA LYS A 200 -0.16 1.76 -23.68
C LYS A 200 0.99 0.90 -24.25
N HIS A 201 1.13 -0.33 -23.79
CA HIS A 201 2.22 -1.24 -24.14
C HIS A 201 1.78 -2.41 -25.04
N SER A 202 0.50 -2.47 -25.40
CA SER A 202 -0.10 -3.53 -26.21
C SER A 202 -0.64 -2.97 -27.52
N PHE A 203 -0.57 -3.74 -28.61
CA PHE A 203 -1.27 -3.34 -29.83
C PHE A 203 -2.78 -3.40 -29.59
N ASP A 204 -3.54 -2.42 -30.11
CA ASP A 204 -4.99 -2.36 -29.89
C ASP A 204 -5.71 -3.65 -30.27
N GLY A 205 -6.23 -4.36 -29.27
CA GLY A 205 -6.96 -5.62 -29.46
C GLY A 205 -6.06 -6.83 -29.67
N GLN A 206 -4.81 -6.75 -29.23
CA GLN A 206 -3.88 -7.88 -29.22
C GLN A 206 -4.49 -9.05 -28.46
N GLN A 207 -4.50 -10.23 -29.09
CA GLN A 207 -4.89 -11.46 -28.44
C GLN A 207 -3.78 -11.90 -27.48
N ALA A 208 -4.13 -12.09 -26.22
CA ALA A 208 -3.23 -12.47 -25.14
C ALA A 208 -3.70 -13.77 -24.48
N GLY A 209 -2.70 -14.53 -24.01
CA GLY A 209 -2.91 -15.75 -23.23
C GLY A 209 -3.12 -15.43 -21.76
N ARG A 210 -3.43 -16.48 -20.99
CA ARG A 210 -3.73 -16.40 -19.55
C ARG A 210 -2.58 -15.79 -18.71
N ASP A 211 -1.33 -16.03 -19.13
CA ASP A 211 -0.11 -15.66 -18.39
C ASP A 211 0.41 -14.27 -18.80
N HIS A 212 -0.35 -13.51 -19.59
CA HIS A 212 0.00 -12.13 -19.94
C HIS A 212 -0.18 -11.24 -18.72
N GLU A 213 0.88 -10.55 -18.32
CA GLU A 213 0.87 -9.56 -17.25
C GLU A 213 0.10 -8.31 -17.68
N LEU A 214 -0.65 -7.74 -16.75
CA LEU A 214 -1.48 -6.56 -16.97
C LEU A 214 -0.78 -5.29 -16.46
N ALA A 215 -0.98 -4.19 -17.18
CA ALA A 215 -0.45 -2.88 -16.84
C ALA A 215 -1.55 -1.90 -16.40
N ASP A 216 -1.16 -0.85 -15.66
CA ASP A 216 -2.12 0.18 -15.20
C ASP A 216 -2.75 0.89 -16.39
N GLY A 217 -4.08 0.91 -16.40
CA GLY A 217 -4.86 1.51 -17.49
C GLY A 217 -5.28 0.53 -18.58
N ASP A 218 -4.86 -0.73 -18.53
CA ASP A 218 -5.25 -1.72 -19.53
C ASP A 218 -6.77 -1.96 -19.54
N VAL A 219 -7.31 -2.14 -20.74
CA VAL A 219 -8.68 -2.60 -20.96
C VAL A 219 -8.62 -4.04 -21.44
N VAL A 220 -9.42 -4.93 -20.83
CA VAL A 220 -9.41 -6.36 -21.13
C VAL A 220 -10.81 -6.84 -21.50
N GLU A 221 -10.89 -7.57 -22.60
CA GLU A 221 -12.08 -8.32 -23.04
C GLU A 221 -11.77 -9.81 -22.92
N VAL A 222 -12.37 -10.48 -21.95
CA VAL A 222 -12.16 -11.91 -21.67
C VAL A 222 -13.12 -12.75 -22.51
N HIS A 223 -12.59 -13.78 -23.18
CA HIS A 223 -13.37 -14.74 -23.95
C HIS A 223 -13.35 -16.12 -23.29
N THR A 224 -14.55 -16.64 -22.99
CA THR A 224 -14.75 -17.97 -22.41
C THR A 224 -15.33 -18.94 -23.45
N ARG A 225 -15.22 -20.24 -23.18
CA ARG A 225 -15.74 -21.31 -24.02
C ARG A 225 -17.27 -21.41 -24.02
#